data_AF-A0AA36CKE9-F1
#
_entry.id   AF-A0AA36CKE9-F1
#
_cell.length_a   1.000
_cell.length_b   1.000
_cell.length_c   1.000
_cell.angle_alpha   90.00
_cell.angle_beta   90.00
_cell.angle_gamma   90.00
#
_symmetry.space_group_name_H-M   'P 1'
#
loop_
_entity.id
_entity.type
_entity.pdbx_description
1 polymer ?
#
loop_
_entity_poly.entity_id
_entity_poly.type
_entity_poly.pdbx_seq_one_letter_code
_entity_poly.pdbx_strand_id
1 'polypeptide(L)'
;MHSKRLDLIAATIFEGGDEKKRRRLSIGANETLERISLSDGKPDIKPGKHIIQIVYSGTLSRSMHGLYRSVYYDEDGNKKWIATTQFESTNAREMVPCFDEPRFK
;
A
#
# COMPACT_ATOMS: atom_id res chain seq x y z
N MET A 1 2.56 8.16 5.44
CA MET A 1 1.60 7.04 5.26
C MET A 1 2.27 5.74 5.69
N HIS A 2 1.54 4.63 5.76
CA HIS A 2 2.04 3.35 6.24
C HIS A 2 2.32 2.37 5.11
N SER A 3 3.33 1.52 5.29
CA SER A 3 3.65 0.40 4.41
C SER A 3 4.48 -0.62 5.21
N LYS A 4 4.23 -1.92 4.99
CA LYS A 4 4.91 -3.00 5.70
C LYS A 4 5.11 -4.20 4.78
N ARG A 5 6.35 -4.68 4.66
CA ARG A 5 6.70 -5.84 3.82
C ARG A 5 6.23 -5.74 2.36
N LEU A 6 6.25 -4.52 1.82
CA LEU A 6 6.00 -4.25 0.41
C LEU A 6 7.26 -3.70 -0.23
N ASP A 7 7.57 -4.17 -1.43
CA ASP A 7 8.67 -3.66 -2.24
C ASP A 7 8.17 -2.44 -3.01
N LEU A 8 8.64 -1.26 -2.61
CA LEU A 8 8.21 0.01 -3.19
C LEU A 8 9.09 0.36 -4.39
N ILE A 9 8.52 0.26 -5.58
CA ILE A 9 9.24 0.41 -6.86
C ILE A 9 9.25 1.88 -7.28
N ALA A 10 8.14 2.57 -7.06
CA ALA A 10 7.92 3.86 -7.69
C ALA A 10 6.85 4.70 -6.99
N ALA A 11 7.09 5.99 -6.81
CA ALA A 11 6.08 6.95 -6.38
C ALA A 11 6.05 8.18 -7.29
N THR A 12 4.85 8.65 -7.62
CA THR A 12 4.61 9.81 -8.48
C THR A 12 3.44 10.60 -7.91
N ILE A 13 3.56 11.93 -7.86
CA ILE A 13 2.44 12.83 -7.53
C ILE A 13 1.95 13.53 -8.79
N PHE A 14 0.62 13.67 -8.91
CA PHE A 14 -0.06 14.47 -9.92
C PHE A 14 -0.80 15.60 -9.23
N GLU A 15 -0.45 16.83 -9.58
CA GLU A 15 -1.02 18.01 -8.93
C GLU A 15 -2.33 18.45 -9.57
N GLY A 16 -3.33 18.75 -8.75
CA GLY A 16 -4.64 19.22 -9.23
C GLY A 16 -5.42 18.17 -10.02
N GLY A 17 -5.02 16.90 -9.99
CA GLY A 17 -5.59 15.85 -10.83
C GLY A 17 -5.23 15.95 -12.32
N ASP A 18 -4.29 16.82 -12.68
CA ASP A 18 -3.79 16.97 -14.05
C ASP A 18 -2.64 15.97 -14.30
N GLU A 19 -2.88 14.97 -15.16
CA GLU A 19 -1.89 13.94 -15.51
C GLU A 19 -0.61 14.54 -16.11
N LYS A 20 -0.67 15.75 -16.68
CA LYS A 20 0.48 16.44 -17.26
C LYS A 20 1.38 17.08 -16.19
N LYS A 21 0.84 17.41 -15.01
CA LYS A 21 1.59 17.99 -13.89
C LYS A 21 2.04 16.91 -12.91
N ARG A 22 2.96 16.06 -13.36
CA ARG A 22 3.50 14.94 -12.57
C ARG A 22 4.92 15.18 -12.08
N ARG A 23 5.23 14.73 -10.87
CA ARG A 23 6.58 14.70 -10.31
C ARG A 23 6.91 13.35 -9.72
N ARG A 24 8.12 12.87 -9.98
CA ARG A 24 8.69 11.67 -9.37
C ARG A 24 9.04 11.96 -7.91
N LEU A 25 8.65 11.07 -7.01
CA LEU A 25 9.00 11.17 -5.59
C LEU A 25 10.02 10.10 -5.22
N SER A 26 10.99 10.49 -4.40
CA SER A 26 11.83 9.59 -3.61
C SER A 26 11.03 9.00 -2.47
N ILE A 27 11.30 7.74 -2.15
CA ILE A 27 10.60 6.98 -1.11
C ILE A 27 11.59 6.75 0.03
N GLY A 28 11.32 7.35 1.19
CA GLY A 28 11.97 7.02 2.45
C GLY A 28 11.13 6.02 3.24
N ALA A 29 11.77 5.06 3.90
CA ALA A 29 11.11 4.08 4.75
C ALA A 29 11.66 4.12 6.18
N ASN A 30 10.77 3.96 7.15
CA ASN A 30 11.10 3.74 8.55
C ASN A 30 10.42 2.43 8.98
N GLU A 31 11.23 1.38 9.14
CA GLU A 31 10.73 0.04 9.43
C GLU A 31 10.09 -0.08 10.81
N THR A 32 10.69 0.57 11.83
CA THR A 32 10.17 0.56 13.21
C THR A 32 8.79 1.17 13.32
N LEU A 33 8.53 2.24 12.56
CA LEU A 33 7.24 2.93 12.54
C LEU A 33 6.31 2.43 11.44
N GLU A 34 6.77 1.47 10.61
CA GLU A 34 6.05 0.96 9.43
C GLU A 34 5.52 2.11 8.56
N ARG A 35 6.37 3.11 8.36
CA ARG A 35 6.03 4.39 7.75
C ARG A 35 6.87 4.66 6.53
N ILE A 36 6.24 5.28 5.55
CA ILE A 36 6.91 5.80 4.36
C ILE A 36 6.69 7.30 4.22
N SER A 37 7.76 7.97 3.79
CA SER A 37 7.80 9.37 3.41
C SER A 37 8.03 9.47 1.90
N LEU A 38 7.30 10.38 1.25
CA LEU A 38 7.43 10.65 -0.17
C LEU A 38 7.87 12.09 -0.33
N SER A 39 8.99 12.34 -1.02
CA SER A 39 9.50 13.70 -1.24
C SER A 39 10.26 13.83 -2.56
N ASP A 40 10.31 15.03 -3.13
CA ASP A 40 11.14 15.38 -4.29
C ASP A 40 12.17 16.48 -3.95
N GLY A 41 12.37 16.75 -2.66
CA GLY A 41 13.25 17.80 -2.16
C GLY A 41 12.78 19.23 -2.43
N LYS A 42 11.57 19.41 -2.99
CA LYS A 42 10.98 20.73 -3.26
C LYS A 42 10.17 21.23 -2.06
N PRO A 43 10.00 22.57 -1.93
CA PRO A 43 9.15 23.16 -0.90
C PRO A 43 7.67 22.78 -1.08
N ASP A 44 6.85 23.17 -0.09
CA ASP A 44 5.49 22.70 0.15
C ASP A 44 4.61 22.45 -1.09
N ILE A 45 3.90 21.33 -1.05
CA ILE A 45 2.83 21.02 -1.98
C ILE A 45 1.67 21.99 -1.70
N LYS A 46 1.22 22.72 -2.71
CA LYS A 46 0.11 23.67 -2.57
C LYS A 46 -1.15 22.95 -2.06
N PRO A 47 -1.95 23.57 -1.16
CA PRO A 47 -3.23 23.00 -0.75
C PRO A 47 -4.12 22.69 -1.95
N GLY A 48 -4.79 21.55 -1.92
CA GLY A 48 -5.68 21.12 -3.01
C GLY A 48 -5.73 19.61 -3.18
N LYS A 49 -6.46 19.18 -4.21
CA LYS A 49 -6.57 17.77 -4.59
C LYS A 49 -5.32 17.33 -5.36
N HIS A 50 -4.73 16.23 -4.92
CA HIS A 50 -3.57 15.61 -5.56
C HIS A 50 -3.81 14.11 -5.68
N ILE A 51 -3.15 13.47 -6.64
CA ILE A 51 -3.16 12.02 -6.79
C ILE A 51 -1.74 11.52 -6.53
N ILE A 52 -1.60 10.54 -5.64
CA ILE A 52 -0.34 9.85 -5.40
C ILE A 52 -0.48 8.46 -6.01
N GLN A 53 0.35 8.17 -7.00
CA GLN A 53 0.47 6.85 -7.58
C GLN A 53 1.71 6.17 -7.01
N ILE A 54 1.52 4.98 -6.44
CA ILE A 54 2.61 4.15 -5.91
C ILE A 54 2.57 2.81 -6.64
N VAL A 55 3.68 2.44 -7.25
CA VAL A 55 3.90 1.12 -7.84
C VAL A 55 4.69 0.30 -6.83
N TYR A 56 4.15 -0.85 -6.48
CA TYR A 56 4.72 -1.72 -5.46
C TYR A 56 4.42 -3.19 -5.76
N SER A 57 5.18 -4.08 -5.14
CA SER A 57 4.90 -5.51 -5.12
C SER A 57 4.90 -6.03 -3.68
N GLY A 58 4.29 -7.19 -3.47
CA GLY A 58 4.24 -7.86 -2.17
C GLY A 58 3.98 -9.34 -2.37
N THR A 59 4.34 -10.13 -1.36
CA THR A 59 4.09 -11.58 -1.37
C THR A 59 2.86 -11.89 -0.52
N LEU A 60 2.01 -12.81 -0.99
CA LEU A 60 0.90 -13.33 -0.19
C LEU A 60 1.42 -13.91 1.13
N SER A 61 0.92 -13.36 2.22
CA SER A 61 1.26 -13.81 3.57
C SER A 61 0.84 -15.27 3.77
N ARG A 62 1.62 -16.00 4.56
CA ARG A 62 1.24 -17.32 5.11
C ARG A 62 0.52 -17.18 6.45
N SER A 63 0.55 -15.99 7.05
CA SER A 63 -0.10 -15.67 8.31
C SER A 63 -1.52 -15.18 8.04
N MET A 64 -2.45 -15.36 8.99
CA MET A 64 -3.87 -15.01 8.82
C MET A 64 -4.16 -13.50 8.99
N HIS A 65 -3.26 -12.65 8.50
CA HIS A 65 -3.37 -11.20 8.57
C HIS A 65 -2.80 -10.56 7.30
N GLY A 66 -3.26 -9.35 6.98
CA GLY A 66 -2.96 -8.69 5.72
C GLY A 66 -3.66 -9.38 4.56
N LEU A 67 -3.01 -9.46 3.41
CA LEU A 67 -3.44 -10.30 2.28
C LEU A 67 -2.72 -11.65 2.35
N TYR A 68 -3.47 -12.73 2.54
CA TYR A 68 -2.93 -14.06 2.78
C TYR A 68 -3.60 -15.15 1.95
N ARG A 69 -2.91 -16.28 1.79
CA ARG A 69 -3.44 -17.46 1.10
C ARG A 69 -4.17 -18.38 2.08
N SER A 70 -5.33 -18.86 1.67
CA SER A 70 -6.07 -19.92 2.36
C SER A 70 -6.42 -21.04 1.38
N VAL A 71 -6.91 -22.15 1.92
CA VAL A 71 -7.25 -23.37 1.17
C VAL A 71 -8.67 -23.79 1.54
N TYR A 72 -9.44 -24.20 0.54
CA TYR A 72 -10.65 -24.99 0.73
C TYR A 72 -10.64 -26.21 -0.21
N TYR A 73 -11.54 -27.16 0.03
CA TYR A 73 -11.75 -28.32 -0.82
C TYR A 73 -13.11 -28.19 -1.50
N ASP A 74 -13.18 -28.43 -2.80
CA ASP A 74 -14.45 -28.46 -3.53
C ASP A 74 -15.22 -29.77 -3.27
N GLU A 75 -16.41 -29.90 -3.86
CA GLU A 75 -17.29 -31.08 -3.69
C GLU A 75 -16.64 -32.38 -4.18
N ASP A 76 -15.69 -32.28 -5.12
CA ASP A 76 -14.91 -33.40 -5.65
C ASP A 76 -13.65 -33.70 -4.81
N GLY A 77 -13.43 -32.97 -3.70
CA GLY A 77 -12.27 -33.12 -2.83
C GLY A 77 -10.98 -32.50 -3.37
N ASN A 78 -11.03 -31.69 -4.43
CA ASN A 78 -9.86 -31.02 -4.98
C ASN A 78 -9.48 -29.81 -4.13
N LYS A 79 -8.18 -29.68 -3.85
CA LYS A 79 -7.62 -28.54 -3.14
C LYS A 79 -7.67 -27.27 -4.01
N LYS A 80 -8.34 -26.23 -3.53
CA LYS A 80 -8.41 -24.90 -4.17
C LYS A 80 -7.74 -23.85 -3.29
N TRP A 81 -6.97 -22.97 -3.93
CA TRP A 81 -6.31 -21.84 -3.26
C TRP A 81 -7.16 -20.59 -3.41
N ILE A 82 -7.25 -19.81 -2.34
CA ILE A 82 -7.88 -18.49 -2.34
C ILE A 82 -6.93 -17.46 -1.73
N ALA A 83 -7.06 -16.21 -2.17
CA ALA A 83 -6.49 -15.07 -1.49
C ALA A 83 -7.60 -14.37 -0.69
N THR A 84 -7.33 -14.07 0.57
CA THR A 84 -8.27 -13.43 1.49
C THR A 84 -7.56 -12.34 2.30
N THR A 85 -8.32 -11.40 2.84
CA THR A 85 -7.80 -10.23 3.56
C THR A 85 -8.30 -10.20 4.99
N GLN A 86 -7.41 -9.91 5.93
CA GLN A 86 -7.76 -9.55 7.31
C GLN A 86 -6.96 -8.32 7.72
N PHE A 87 -7.59 -7.15 7.71
CA PHE A 87 -6.91 -5.86 7.88
C PHE A 87 -6.97 -5.28 9.29
N GLU A 88 -7.89 -5.76 10.13
CA GLU A 88 -7.98 -5.27 11.50
C GLU A 88 -6.75 -5.74 12.32
N SER A 89 -6.12 -4.91 13.15
CA SER A 89 -6.38 -3.46 13.38
C SER A 89 -5.50 -2.53 12.53
N THR A 90 -4.34 -3.00 12.05
CA THR A 90 -3.34 -2.20 11.31
C THR A 90 -2.63 -3.02 10.23
N ASN A 91 -3.33 -3.98 9.64
CA ASN A 91 -2.77 -4.92 8.67
C ASN A 91 -3.07 -4.53 7.21
N ALA A 92 -3.82 -3.45 6.97
CA ALA A 92 -4.05 -2.95 5.62
C ALA A 92 -2.75 -2.51 4.95
N ARG A 93 -1.82 -1.92 5.73
CA ARG A 93 -0.47 -1.51 5.29
C ARG A 93 0.41 -2.64 4.76
N GLU A 94 0.01 -3.91 4.98
CA GLU A 94 0.71 -5.09 4.45
C GLU A 94 0.26 -5.49 3.04
N MET A 95 -0.89 -4.98 2.59
CA MET A 95 -1.39 -5.21 1.23
C MET A 95 -1.23 -3.98 0.35
N VAL A 96 -1.40 -2.79 0.91
CA VAL A 96 -1.36 -1.53 0.17
C VAL A 96 -0.70 -0.44 1.00
N PRO A 97 0.19 0.38 0.44
CA PRO A 97 0.67 1.58 1.12
C PRO A 97 -0.49 2.56 1.28
N CYS A 98 -0.91 2.85 2.52
CA CYS A 98 -2.12 3.63 2.79
C CYS A 98 -2.02 4.45 4.09
N PHE A 99 -2.98 5.34 4.32
CA PHE A 99 -3.15 6.04 5.60
C PHE A 99 -3.89 5.13 6.59
N ASP A 100 -3.18 4.12 7.08
CA ASP A 100 -3.71 3.04 7.93
C ASP A 100 -3.96 3.47 9.38
N GLU A 101 -4.83 4.48 9.57
CA GLU A 101 -5.39 4.87 10.86
C GLU A 101 -6.91 5.11 10.72
N PRO A 102 -7.76 4.69 11.68
CA PRO A 102 -9.23 4.72 11.55
C PRO A 102 -9.86 6.10 11.24
N ARG A 103 -9.14 7.18 11.55
CA ARG A 103 -9.56 8.56 11.29
C ARG A 103 -9.54 8.93 9.80
N PHE A 104 -8.78 8.20 8.99
CA PHE A 104 -8.65 8.44 7.56
C PHE A 104 -9.61 7.52 6.80
N LYS A 105 -10.86 7.98 6.67
CA LYS A 105 -11.89 7.36 5.82
C LYS A 105 -11.80 7.85 4.39
#